data_AF-A0A7S2I7D4-F1
#
_entry.id   AF-A0A7S2I7D4-F1
#
_cell.length_a   1.000
_cell.length_b   1.000
_cell.length_c   1.000
_cell.angle_alpha   90.00
_cell.angle_beta   90.00
_cell.angle_gamma   90.00
#
_symmetry.space_group_name_H-M   'P 1'
#
loop_
_entity.id
_entity.type
_entity.pdbx_description
1 polymer ?
#
loop_
_entity_poly.entity_id
_entity_poly.type
_entity_poly.pdbx_seq_one_letter_code
_entity_poly.pdbx_strand_id
1 'polypeptide(L)'
;FIKPQAPREAYPSHFCLQIILKVIKMRREETTRFSLDICVVFIEHWKDMADHEKSAIWYTDRDSMEIQCSILKTIKKNRSSPTTNDRCMRGLEHMRSPEYSEQRKNNKNIVRSAVFSEQNRQTSLGIIDSEEIRNVSLAASQWARDLALSTGASDAYETQQNTTL
;
A
#
# COMPACT_ATOMS: atom_id res chain seq x y z
N PHE A 1 61.13 -17.65 -24.18
CA PHE A 1 60.30 -16.97 -23.16
C PHE A 1 59.65 -15.74 -23.78
N ILE A 2 58.41 -15.88 -24.27
CA ILE A 2 57.58 -14.78 -24.78
C ILE A 2 56.40 -14.65 -23.82
N LYS A 3 56.27 -13.51 -23.15
CA LYS A 3 55.09 -13.20 -22.32
C LYS A 3 53.92 -12.83 -23.24
N PRO A 4 52.70 -13.33 -23.03
CA PRO A 4 51.53 -12.86 -23.76
C PRO A 4 51.16 -11.45 -23.29
N GLN A 5 50.93 -10.54 -24.25
CA GLN A 5 50.29 -9.26 -23.97
C GLN A 5 48.79 -9.50 -23.74
N ALA A 6 48.27 -8.96 -22.63
CA ALA A 6 46.84 -8.92 -22.37
C ALA A 6 46.13 -8.00 -23.39
N PRO A 7 44.92 -8.33 -23.85
CA PRO A 7 44.16 -7.46 -24.73
C PRO A 7 43.77 -6.17 -23.99
N ARG A 8 44.02 -5.02 -24.63
CA ARG A 8 43.54 -3.71 -24.17
C ARG A 8 42.02 -3.74 -24.13
N GLU A 9 41.45 -3.56 -22.95
CA GLU A 9 40.01 -3.40 -22.78
C GLU A 9 39.53 -2.23 -23.65
N ALA A 10 38.60 -2.54 -24.55
CA ALA A 10 38.01 -1.57 -25.45
C ALA A 10 37.16 -0.61 -24.63
N TYR A 11 37.65 0.62 -24.44
CA TYR A 11 36.82 1.71 -23.94
C TYR A 11 35.59 1.83 -24.84
N PRO A 12 34.37 1.85 -24.26
CA PRO A 12 33.16 2.01 -25.05
C PRO A 12 33.29 3.28 -25.87
N SER A 13 33.08 3.15 -27.18
CA SER A 13 33.19 4.28 -28.12
C SER A 13 32.32 5.44 -27.62
N HIS A 14 32.75 6.67 -27.90
CA HIS A 14 32.01 7.90 -27.55
C HIS A 14 30.52 7.83 -27.92
N PHE A 15 30.17 7.06 -28.96
CA PHE A 15 28.80 6.77 -29.37
C PHE A 15 28.00 5.96 -28.34
N CYS A 16 28.63 4.99 -27.67
CA CYS A 16 28.00 4.18 -26.62
C CYS A 16 27.71 5.01 -25.37
N LEU A 17 28.63 5.89 -24.97
CA LEU A 17 28.42 6.83 -23.85
C LEU A 17 27.32 7.84 -24.16
N GLN A 18 27.23 8.32 -25.40
CA GLN A 18 26.15 9.20 -25.87
C GLN A 18 24.78 8.50 -25.78
N ILE A 19 24.67 7.23 -26.16
CA ILE A 19 23.43 6.45 -26.05
C ILE A 19 23.03 6.26 -24.59
N ILE A 20 23.98 5.88 -23.72
CA ILE A 20 23.71 5.69 -22.28
C ILE A 20 23.24 7.00 -21.63
N LEU A 21 23.89 8.13 -21.94
CA LEU A 21 23.45 9.44 -21.46
C LEU A 21 22.08 9.86 -22.01
N LYS A 22 21.76 9.52 -23.26
CA LYS A 22 20.43 9.75 -23.85
C LYS A 22 19.34 8.92 -23.17
N VAL A 23 19.62 7.66 -22.84
CA VAL A 23 18.71 6.77 -22.11
C VAL A 23 18.53 7.22 -20.66
N ILE A 24 19.61 7.65 -19.98
CA ILE A 24 19.54 8.20 -18.62
C ILE A 24 18.77 9.53 -18.59
N LYS A 25 18.92 10.37 -19.62
CA LYS A 25 18.16 11.62 -19.76
C LYS A 25 16.68 11.35 -20.08
N MET A 26 16.37 10.36 -20.92
CA MET A 26 14.98 9.94 -21.18
C MET A 26 14.31 9.35 -19.93
N ARG A 27 15.03 8.60 -19.09
CA ARG A 27 14.48 8.03 -17.84
C ARG A 27 14.20 9.05 -16.74
N ARG A 28 14.61 10.31 -16.86
CA ARG A 28 14.42 11.34 -15.83
C ARG A 28 13.30 12.34 -16.10
N GLU A 29 12.58 12.25 -17.22
CA GLU A 29 11.55 13.24 -17.58
C GLU A 29 10.22 12.63 -18.05
N GLU A 30 9.92 11.37 -17.70
CA GLU A 30 8.52 10.93 -17.65
C GLU A 30 7.89 11.41 -16.34
N THR A 31 7.85 12.73 -16.16
CA THR A 31 6.88 13.34 -15.25
C THR A 31 5.51 13.01 -15.80
N THR A 32 4.80 12.10 -15.14
CA THR A 32 3.37 11.91 -15.31
C THR A 32 2.70 13.26 -15.13
N ARG A 33 2.42 13.95 -16.23
CA ARG A 33 1.57 15.12 -16.21
C ARG A 33 0.16 14.60 -16.02
N PHE A 34 -0.37 14.78 -14.82
CA PHE A 34 -1.80 14.62 -14.60
C PHE A 34 -2.51 15.56 -15.57
N SER A 35 -3.43 15.02 -16.37
CA SER A 35 -4.32 15.87 -17.14
C SER A 35 -5.07 16.75 -16.16
N LEU A 36 -5.03 18.07 -16.37
CA LEU A 36 -5.84 19.03 -15.61
C LEU A 36 -7.33 18.91 -15.97
N ASP A 37 -7.65 18.16 -17.04
CA ASP A 37 -9.02 17.82 -17.41
C ASP A 37 -9.55 16.76 -16.45
N ILE A 38 -10.06 17.21 -15.32
CA ILE A 38 -10.82 16.39 -14.38
C ILE A 38 -12.21 16.18 -15.01
N CYS A 39 -12.38 15.10 -15.76
CA CYS A 39 -13.69 14.67 -16.21
C CYS A 39 -14.35 13.87 -15.07
N VAL A 40 -15.31 14.49 -14.38
CA VAL A 40 -16.14 13.80 -13.39
C VAL A 40 -17.22 13.03 -14.14
N VAL A 41 -17.01 11.72 -14.28
CA VAL A 41 -18.04 10.83 -14.80
C VAL A 41 -18.98 10.48 -13.65
N PHE A 42 -20.24 10.85 -13.78
CA PHE A 42 -21.27 10.42 -12.86
C PHE A 42 -21.61 8.97 -13.17
N ILE A 43 -21.29 8.09 -12.24
CA ILE A 43 -21.70 6.69 -12.29
C ILE A 43 -23.07 6.64 -11.61
N GLU A 44 -24.12 6.37 -12.39
CA GLU A 44 -25.46 6.18 -11.84
C GLU A 44 -25.47 5.00 -10.87
N HIS A 45 -26.22 5.15 -9.77
CA HIS A 45 -26.38 4.07 -8.81
C HIS A 45 -27.24 2.97 -9.44
N TRP A 46 -26.96 1.69 -9.16
CA TRP A 46 -27.67 0.53 -9.75
C TRP A 46 -29.20 0.63 -9.68
N LYS A 47 -29.74 1.20 -8.60
CA LYS A 47 -31.19 1.37 -8.42
C LYS A 47 -31.79 2.34 -9.44
N ASP A 48 -30.99 3.30 -9.89
CA ASP A 48 -31.39 4.40 -10.76
C ASP A 48 -31.07 4.12 -12.24
N MET A 49 -30.30 3.06 -12.54
CA MET A 49 -30.01 2.62 -13.91
C MET A 49 -31.28 2.23 -14.69
N ALA A 50 -31.30 2.53 -15.98
CA ALA A 50 -32.40 2.14 -16.86
C ALA A 50 -32.43 0.61 -17.08
N ASP A 51 -33.62 0.05 -17.32
CA ASP A 51 -33.80 -1.42 -17.41
C ASP A 51 -33.02 -2.06 -18.57
N HIS A 52 -32.80 -1.31 -19.65
CA HIS A 52 -32.01 -1.78 -20.80
C HIS A 52 -30.50 -1.80 -20.50
N GLU A 53 -30.02 -0.95 -19.59
CA GLU A 53 -28.63 -0.98 -19.13
C GLU A 53 -28.43 -2.11 -18.13
N LYS A 54 -29.42 -2.34 -17.25
CA LYS A 54 -29.44 -3.47 -16.32
C LYS A 54 -29.38 -4.81 -17.06
N SER A 55 -30.08 -4.94 -18.18
CA SER A 55 -30.05 -6.15 -19.01
C SER A 55 -28.75 -6.31 -19.81
N ALA A 56 -27.99 -5.23 -20.00
CA ALA A 56 -26.66 -5.26 -20.62
C ALA A 56 -25.53 -5.61 -19.63
N ILE A 57 -25.82 -5.72 -18.33
CA ILE A 57 -24.84 -6.13 -17.32
C ILE A 57 -24.42 -7.58 -17.57
N TRP A 58 -23.11 -7.82 -17.61
CA TRP A 58 -22.53 -9.13 -17.90
C TRP A 58 -22.72 -10.15 -16.78
N TYR A 59 -22.96 -9.68 -15.55
CA TYR A 59 -23.18 -10.51 -14.39
C TYR A 59 -24.67 -10.69 -14.15
N THR A 60 -25.09 -11.95 -14.07
CA THR A 60 -26.43 -12.31 -13.63
C THR A 60 -26.53 -12.26 -12.10
N ASP A 61 -27.75 -12.26 -11.58
CA ASP A 61 -27.98 -12.42 -10.13
C ASP A 61 -27.35 -13.70 -9.59
N ARG A 62 -27.31 -14.76 -10.41
CA ARG A 62 -26.65 -16.02 -10.09
C ARG A 62 -25.14 -15.84 -9.93
N ASP A 63 -24.48 -15.17 -10.86
CA ASP A 63 -23.04 -14.90 -10.78
C ASP A 63 -22.71 -14.07 -9.54
N SER A 64 -23.55 -13.07 -9.25
CA SER A 64 -23.42 -12.24 -8.05
C SER A 64 -23.52 -13.07 -6.77
N MET A 65 -24.48 -13.99 -6.70
CA MET A 65 -24.61 -14.94 -5.59
C MET A 65 -23.41 -15.88 -5.49
N GLU A 66 -22.94 -16.43 -6.60
CA GLU A 66 -21.78 -17.33 -6.62
C GLU A 66 -20.50 -16.62 -6.14
N ILE A 67 -20.30 -15.37 -6.58
CA ILE A 67 -19.20 -14.50 -6.12
C ILE A 67 -19.32 -14.25 -4.61
N GLN A 68 -20.50 -13.85 -4.12
CA GLN A 68 -20.72 -13.61 -2.69
C GLN A 68 -20.47 -14.88 -1.87
N CYS A 69 -21.02 -16.03 -2.28
CA CYS A 69 -20.80 -17.30 -1.61
C CYS A 69 -19.33 -17.71 -1.62
N SER A 70 -18.61 -17.47 -2.73
CA SER A 70 -17.17 -17.73 -2.84
C SER A 70 -16.37 -16.86 -1.86
N ILE A 71 -16.65 -15.56 -1.80
CA ILE A 71 -16.02 -14.64 -0.84
C ILE A 71 -16.29 -15.07 0.60
N LEU A 72 -17.54 -15.39 0.95
CA LEU A 72 -17.91 -15.84 2.29
C LEU A 72 -17.22 -17.17 2.66
N LYS A 73 -17.10 -18.11 1.73
CA LYS A 73 -16.36 -19.37 1.91
C LYS A 73 -14.87 -19.09 2.17
N THR A 74 -14.26 -18.19 1.42
CA THR A 74 -12.87 -17.77 1.61
C THR A 74 -12.66 -17.13 2.98
N ILE A 75 -13.53 -16.19 3.38
CA ILE A 75 -13.47 -15.57 4.72
C ILE A 75 -13.61 -16.63 5.82
N LYS A 76 -14.56 -17.56 5.69
CA LYS A 76 -14.77 -18.63 6.66
C LYS A 76 -13.57 -19.57 6.74
N LYS A 77 -12.97 -19.92 5.59
CA LYS A 77 -11.77 -20.76 5.54
C LYS A 77 -10.59 -20.07 6.24
N ASN A 78 -10.36 -18.79 5.95
CA ASN A 78 -9.30 -17.99 6.58
C ASN A 78 -9.50 -17.84 8.10
N ARG A 79 -10.74 -17.84 8.59
CA ARG A 79 -11.04 -17.86 10.04
C ARG A 79 -10.79 -19.22 10.70
N SER A 80 -10.98 -20.32 9.96
CA SER A 80 -11.01 -21.67 10.53
C SER A 80 -9.65 -22.36 10.51
N SER A 81 -8.76 -21.93 9.61
CA SER A 81 -7.40 -22.43 9.51
C SER A 81 -6.49 -21.21 9.42
N PRO A 82 -5.79 -20.84 10.50
CA PRO A 82 -4.67 -19.90 10.38
C PRO A 82 -3.63 -20.63 9.55
N THR A 83 -3.57 -20.31 8.27
CA THR A 83 -2.61 -20.89 7.33
C THR A 83 -1.22 -20.58 7.87
N THR A 84 -0.52 -21.61 8.31
CA THR A 84 0.83 -21.52 8.91
C THR A 84 1.90 -21.02 7.94
N ASN A 85 1.55 -20.76 6.68
CA ASN A 85 2.41 -20.26 5.60
C ASN A 85 1.80 -19.08 4.83
N ASP A 86 1.07 -18.19 5.52
CA ASP A 86 0.29 -17.08 4.94
C ASP A 86 1.10 -15.86 4.45
N ARG A 87 2.22 -16.08 3.76
CA ARG A 87 2.89 -15.01 3.01
C ARG A 87 2.76 -15.27 1.52
N CYS A 88 1.62 -14.88 0.94
CA CYS A 88 1.59 -14.62 -0.49
C CYS A 88 2.50 -13.40 -0.78
N MET A 89 3.21 -13.39 -1.91
CA MET A 89 4.29 -12.44 -2.26
C MET A 89 3.94 -10.94 -2.15
N ARG A 90 2.67 -10.59 -1.97
CA ARG A 90 2.23 -9.19 -1.86
C ARG A 90 2.23 -8.65 -0.43
N GLY A 91 2.41 -9.48 0.61
CA GLY A 91 2.56 -9.03 1.99
C GLY A 91 1.29 -8.46 2.67
N LEU A 92 0.13 -8.42 1.99
CA LEU A 92 -1.09 -7.79 2.52
C LEU A 92 -2.08 -8.78 3.19
N GLU A 93 -1.82 -10.08 3.13
CA GLU A 93 -2.79 -11.10 3.56
C GLU A 93 -2.98 -11.11 5.09
N HIS A 94 -1.90 -10.91 5.86
CA HIS A 94 -2.00 -10.73 7.32
C HIS A 94 -2.85 -9.51 7.70
N MET A 95 -2.94 -8.51 6.83
CA MET A 95 -3.80 -7.33 7.05
C MET A 95 -5.28 -7.57 6.73
N ARG A 96 -5.61 -8.72 6.15
CA ARG A 96 -6.99 -9.17 5.85
C ARG A 96 -7.55 -10.11 6.92
N SER A 97 -6.76 -10.49 7.92
CA SER A 97 -7.25 -11.25 9.07
C SER A 97 -8.27 -10.40 9.86
N PRO A 98 -9.37 -11.02 10.33
CA PRO A 98 -10.32 -10.37 11.24
C PRO A 98 -9.64 -9.81 12.49
N GLU A 99 -8.68 -10.54 13.06
CA GLU A 99 -7.91 -10.15 14.23
C GLU A 99 -7.13 -8.86 13.96
N TYR A 100 -6.45 -8.78 12.81
CA TYR A 100 -5.73 -7.56 12.43
C TYR A 100 -6.68 -6.38 12.16
N SER A 101 -7.86 -6.64 11.59
CA SER A 101 -8.90 -5.62 11.42
C SER A 101 -9.37 -5.07 12.77
N GLU A 102 -9.64 -5.94 13.75
CA GLU A 102 -10.02 -5.52 15.10
C GLU A 102 -8.87 -4.80 15.80
N GLN A 103 -7.63 -5.27 15.67
CA GLN A 103 -6.46 -4.57 16.20
C GLN A 103 -6.31 -3.16 15.62
N ARG A 104 -6.52 -2.98 14.31
CA ARG A 104 -6.51 -1.64 13.69
C ARG A 104 -7.59 -0.72 14.25
N LYS A 105 -8.80 -1.23 14.47
CA LYS A 105 -9.88 -0.46 15.10
C LYS A 105 -9.50 -0.08 16.52
N ASN A 106 -8.98 -1.03 17.30
CA ASN A 106 -8.55 -0.80 18.66
C ASN A 106 -7.44 0.25 18.74
N ASN A 107 -6.42 0.15 17.89
CA ASN A 107 -5.33 1.13 17.86
C ASN A 107 -5.83 2.55 17.51
N LYS A 108 -6.79 2.68 16.59
CA LYS A 108 -7.44 3.98 16.31
C LYS A 108 -8.19 4.51 17.54
N ASN A 109 -8.90 3.64 18.25
CA ASN A 109 -9.63 4.01 19.45
C ASN A 109 -8.68 4.44 20.58
N ILE A 110 -7.53 3.79 20.74
CA ILE A 110 -6.50 4.19 21.71
C ILE A 110 -6.02 5.62 21.44
N VAL A 111 -5.67 5.95 20.20
CA VAL A 111 -5.21 7.31 19.84
C VAL A 111 -6.31 8.34 20.11
N ARG A 112 -7.55 8.05 19.70
CA ARG A 112 -8.70 8.93 19.95
C ARG A 112 -8.96 9.12 21.44
N SER A 113 -8.93 8.03 22.21
CA SER A 113 -9.12 8.07 23.65
C SER A 113 -8.06 8.94 24.31
N ALA A 114 -6.78 8.79 23.94
CA ALA A 114 -5.70 9.61 24.47
C ALA A 114 -5.90 11.11 24.18
N VAL A 115 -6.27 11.45 22.94
CA VAL A 115 -6.59 12.84 22.54
C VAL A 115 -7.76 13.40 23.34
N PHE A 116 -8.87 12.66 23.45
CA PHE A 116 -10.04 13.13 24.21
C PHE A 116 -9.75 13.26 25.70
N SER A 117 -8.98 12.35 26.28
CA SER A 117 -8.54 12.46 27.68
C SER A 117 -7.72 13.73 27.91
N GLU A 118 -6.82 14.07 27.00
CA GLU A 118 -6.02 15.29 27.10
C GLU A 118 -6.87 16.55 26.90
N GLN A 119 -7.76 16.56 25.92
CA GLN A 119 -8.71 17.67 25.71
C GLN A 119 -9.59 17.91 26.95
N ASN A 120 -10.09 16.84 27.57
CA ASN A 120 -10.88 16.94 28.80
C ASN A 120 -10.04 17.48 29.97
N ARG A 121 -8.80 17.01 30.12
CA ARG A 121 -7.84 17.51 31.13
C ARG A 121 -7.59 19.01 30.96
N GLN A 122 -7.31 19.45 29.73
CA GLN A 122 -7.10 20.87 29.41
C GLN A 122 -8.35 21.71 29.70
N THR A 123 -9.53 21.20 29.34
CA THR A 123 -10.82 21.86 29.63
C THR A 123 -11.04 22.03 31.13
N SER A 124 -10.77 20.99 31.94
CA SER A 124 -10.89 21.07 33.40
C SER A 124 -9.92 22.06 34.05
N LEU A 125 -8.78 22.32 33.39
CA LEU A 125 -7.77 23.27 33.86
C LEU A 125 -7.95 24.69 33.26
N GLY A 126 -8.89 24.88 32.33
CA GLY A 126 -9.07 26.14 31.62
C GLY A 126 -7.90 26.50 30.71
N ILE A 127 -7.13 25.51 30.26
CA ILE A 127 -5.96 25.68 29.38
C ILE A 127 -6.35 25.22 27.97
N ILE A 128 -5.74 25.81 26.93
CA ILE A 128 -5.83 25.34 25.55
C ILE A 128 -4.41 25.26 24.98
N ASP A 129 -3.90 24.05 24.82
CA ASP A 129 -2.58 23.78 24.25
C ASP A 129 -2.70 22.72 23.14
N SER A 130 -2.66 23.20 21.90
CA SER A 130 -2.76 22.36 20.71
C SER A 130 -1.51 21.52 20.44
N GLU A 131 -0.33 22.00 20.85
CA GLU A 131 0.91 21.24 20.65
C GLU A 131 0.95 20.04 21.60
N GLU A 132 0.47 20.19 22.83
CA GLU A 132 0.40 19.08 23.76
C GLU A 132 -0.58 17.99 23.31
N ILE A 133 -1.75 18.37 22.77
CA ILE A 133 -2.69 17.41 22.17
C ILE A 133 -2.04 16.65 21.00
N ARG A 134 -1.27 17.35 20.17
CA ARG A 134 -0.51 16.75 19.07
C ARG A 134 0.55 15.79 19.59
N ASN A 135 1.30 16.15 20.63
CA ASN A 135 2.31 15.31 21.25
C ASN A 135 1.70 14.01 21.79
N VAL A 136 0.56 14.09 22.47
CA VAL A 136 -0.19 12.93 22.94
C VAL A 136 -0.62 12.02 21.79
N SER A 137 -1.13 12.59 20.70
CA SER A 137 -1.50 11.82 19.51
C SER A 137 -0.29 11.13 18.86
N LEU A 138 0.85 11.83 18.76
CA LEU A 138 2.08 11.27 18.19
C LEU A 138 2.61 10.13 19.07
N ALA A 139 2.65 10.33 20.38
CA ALA A 139 3.08 9.30 21.33
C ALA A 139 2.17 8.06 21.26
N ALA A 140 0.85 8.24 21.21
CA ALA A 140 -0.11 7.13 21.10
C ALA A 140 -0.07 6.40 19.74
N SER A 141 0.45 7.03 18.69
CA SER A 141 0.58 6.47 17.34
C SER A 141 1.99 6.00 16.98
N GLN A 142 2.92 6.03 17.95
CA GLN A 142 4.33 5.66 17.77
C GLN A 142 4.50 4.26 17.17
N TRP A 143 3.68 3.30 17.60
CA TRP A 143 3.67 1.93 17.09
C TRP A 143 3.49 1.85 15.56
N ALA A 144 2.74 2.79 14.96
CA ALA A 144 2.48 2.77 13.52
C ALA A 144 3.74 3.15 12.73
N ARG A 145 4.53 4.09 13.26
CA ARG A 145 5.82 4.47 12.69
C ARG A 145 6.80 3.29 12.77
N ASP A 146 6.88 2.65 13.93
CA ASP A 146 7.82 1.55 14.15
C ASP A 146 7.45 0.32 13.29
N LEU A 147 6.15 0.05 13.15
CA LEU A 147 5.65 -0.98 12.24
C LEU A 147 6.03 -0.68 10.80
N ALA A 148 5.80 0.55 10.32
CA ALA A 148 6.14 0.94 8.95
C ALA A 148 7.65 0.82 8.66
N LEU A 149 8.50 1.22 9.61
CA LEU A 149 9.96 1.09 9.50
C LEU A 149 10.39 -0.38 9.44
N SER A 150 9.84 -1.21 10.33
CA SER A 150 10.12 -2.64 10.38
C SER A 150 9.70 -3.35 9.08
N THR A 151 8.48 -3.07 8.60
CA THR A 151 7.99 -3.63 7.32
C THR A 151 8.85 -3.17 6.15
N GLY A 152 9.18 -1.88 6.06
CA GLY A 152 10.04 -1.38 4.99
C GLY A 152 11.45 -2.00 4.99
N ALA A 153 12.02 -2.28 6.18
CA ALA A 153 13.29 -2.97 6.29
C ALA A 153 13.21 -4.43 5.82
N SER A 154 12.10 -5.12 6.13
CA SER A 154 11.84 -6.49 5.65
C SER A 154 11.72 -6.52 4.13
N ASP A 155 10.96 -5.59 3.53
CA ASP A 155 10.76 -5.51 2.08
C ASP A 155 12.09 -5.22 1.35
N ALA A 156 12.91 -4.33 1.92
CA ALA A 156 14.24 -4.03 1.38
C ALA A 156 15.16 -5.26 1.41
N TYR A 157 15.14 -6.03 2.50
CA TYR A 157 15.92 -7.26 2.62
C TYR A 157 15.47 -8.34 1.62
N GLU A 158 14.17 -8.57 1.48
CA GLU A 158 13.61 -9.53 0.52
C GLU A 158 13.94 -9.15 -0.94
N THR A 159 13.91 -7.85 -1.26
CA THR A 159 14.27 -7.35 -2.60
C THR A 159 15.74 -7.62 -2.93
N GLN A 160 16.65 -7.44 -1.97
CA GLN A 160 18.07 -7.73 -2.16
C GLN A 160 18.33 -9.22 -2.41
N GLN A 161 17.70 -10.09 -1.64
CA GLN A 161 17.81 -11.55 -1.81
C GLN A 161 17.36 -12.00 -3.20
N ASN A 162 16.23 -11.50 -3.68
CA ASN A 162 15.67 -11.89 -4.98
C ASN A 162 16.46 -11.34 -6.19
N THR A 163 17.24 -10.29 -6.03
CA THR A 163 18.06 -9.71 -7.13
C THR A 163 19.37 -10.48 -7.34
N THR A 164 19.75 -11.35 -6.40
CA THR A 164 21.03 -12.08 -6.42
C THR A 164 20.90 -13.47 -7.07
N LEU A 165 19.69 -13.87 -7.49
CA LEU A 165 19.38 -15.10 -8.23
C LEU A 165 19.27 -14.82 -9.74
#